data_AF-A0A059DF63-F1
#
_entry.id   AF-A0A059DF63-F1
#
_cell.length_a   1.000
_cell.length_b   1.000
_cell.length_c   1.000
_cell.angle_alpha   90.00
_cell.angle_beta   90.00
_cell.angle_gamma   90.00
#
_symmetry.space_group_name_H-M   'P 1'
#
loop_
_entity.id
_entity.type
_entity.pdbx_description
1 polymer ?
#
loop_
_entity_poly.entity_id
_entity_poly.type
_entity_poly.pdbx_seq_one_letter_code
_entity_poly.pdbx_strand_id
1 'polypeptide(L)'
;LIYVQDNVGWALGYGLPTLGLALSVLVFLVGTPFYRHKVPSGSPFTRIAQVLLASIRKWKLPVPTDPKELYEFSLEQYAESKKFRIDHSTFLRFTRP
;
A
#
# COMPACT_ATOMS: atom_id res chain seq x y z
N LEU A 1 6.03 54.27 -1.70
CA LEU A 1 7.43 53.81 -1.66
C LEU A 1 7.58 52.50 -0.87
N ILE A 2 7.10 52.45 0.38
CA ILE A 2 7.16 51.28 1.29
C ILE A 2 6.55 50.00 0.68
N TYR A 3 5.37 50.10 0.05
CA TYR A 3 4.72 48.94 -0.60
C TYR A 3 5.58 48.29 -1.69
N VAL A 4 6.28 49.08 -2.51
CA VAL A 4 7.17 48.53 -3.55
C VAL A 4 8.41 47.89 -2.93
N GLN A 5 8.97 48.50 -1.88
CA GLN A 5 10.18 48.01 -1.22
C GLN A 5 9.93 46.71 -0.43
N ASP A 6 8.80 46.61 0.26
CA ASP A 6 8.41 45.40 1.00
C ASP A 6 8.03 44.28 0.04
N ASN A 7 7.22 44.54 -0.99
CA ASN A 7 6.79 43.48 -1.91
C ASN A 7 7.93 42.90 -2.75
N VAL A 8 8.97 43.67 -3.08
CA VAL A 8 10.10 43.17 -3.89
C VAL A 8 10.91 42.13 -3.10
N GLY A 9 11.13 42.32 -1.80
CA GLY A 9 11.84 41.35 -0.96
C GLY A 9 11.12 40.01 -0.86
N TRP A 10 9.81 40.06 -0.61
CA TRP A 10 8.97 38.85 -0.56
C TRP A 10 8.80 38.19 -1.93
N ALA A 11 8.64 38.98 -3.00
CA ALA A 11 8.53 38.47 -4.37
C ALA A 11 9.82 37.76 -4.81
N LEU A 12 10.99 38.26 -4.45
CA LEU A 12 12.27 37.58 -4.72
C LEU A 12 12.42 36.31 -3.88
N GLY A 13 12.03 36.36 -2.60
CA GLY A 13 12.09 35.23 -1.68
C GLY A 13 11.23 34.04 -2.12
N TYR A 14 10.03 34.29 -2.66
CA TYR A 14 9.17 33.24 -3.21
C TYR A 14 9.44 32.94 -4.69
N GLY A 15 9.89 33.93 -5.46
CA GLY A 15 10.13 33.78 -6.89
C GLY A 15 11.24 32.78 -7.18
N LEU A 16 12.36 32.87 -6.46
CA LEU A 16 13.51 31.98 -6.67
C LEU A 16 13.19 30.48 -6.46
N PRO A 17 12.61 30.03 -5.33
CA PRO A 17 12.24 28.63 -5.15
C PRO A 17 11.12 28.19 -6.11
N THR A 18 10.19 29.08 -6.45
CA THR A 18 9.10 28.77 -7.40
C THR A 18 9.65 28.51 -8.80
N LEU A 19 10.59 29.35 -9.27
CA LEU A 19 11.26 29.15 -10.56
C LEU A 19 12.09 27.86 -10.56
N GLY A 20 12.82 27.57 -9.47
CA GLY A 20 13.55 26.31 -9.33
C GLY A 20 12.64 25.08 -9.39
N LEU A 21 11.50 25.11 -8.69
CA LEU A 21 10.51 24.04 -8.73
C LEU A 21 9.89 23.90 -10.13
N ALA A 22 9.54 25.02 -10.77
CA ALA A 22 8.98 25.01 -12.12
C ALA A 22 9.94 24.40 -13.14
N LEU A 23 11.23 24.77 -13.08
CA LEU A 23 12.28 24.18 -13.92
C LEU A 23 12.43 22.68 -13.64
N SER A 24 12.45 22.28 -12.37
CA SER A 24 12.51 20.86 -11.96
C SER A 24 11.35 20.05 -12.55
N VAL A 25 10.11 20.55 -12.42
CA VAL A 25 8.92 19.91 -12.98
C VAL A 25 8.97 19.84 -14.50
N LEU A 26 9.41 20.92 -15.18
CA LEU A 26 9.55 20.91 -16.65
C LEU A 26 10.55 19.85 -17.11
N VAL A 27 11.72 19.77 -16.48
CA VAL A 27 12.73 18.74 -16.79
C VAL A 27 12.17 17.35 -16.52
N PHE A 28 11.48 17.17 -15.40
CA PHE A 28 10.83 15.89 -15.07
C PHE A 28 9.81 15.49 -16.14
N LEU A 29 8.92 16.39 -16.55
CA LEU A 29 7.88 16.13 -17.56
C LEU A 29 8.46 15.81 -18.94
N VAL A 30 9.50 16.54 -19.36
CA VAL A 30 10.23 16.24 -20.61
C VAL A 30 10.95 14.89 -20.52
N GLY A 31 11.40 14.51 -19.32
CA GLY A 31 12.03 13.21 -19.03
C GLY A 31 11.05 12.04 -18.90
N THR A 32 9.80 12.27 -18.50
CA THR A 32 8.75 11.25 -18.31
C THR A 32 8.56 10.30 -19.51
N PRO A 33 8.55 10.74 -20.79
CA PRO A 33 8.45 9.81 -21.92
C PRO A 33 9.67 8.90 -22.09
N PHE A 34 10.84 9.30 -21.58
CA PHE A 34 12.03 8.45 -21.54
C PHE A 34 12.04 7.49 -20.34
N TYR A 35 11.16 7.70 -19.36
CA TYR A 35 10.98 6.78 -18.25
C TYR A 35 10.22 5.53 -18.72
N ARG A 36 10.90 4.38 -18.63
CA ARG A 36 10.29 3.09 -18.83
C ARG A 36 9.30 2.83 -17.69
N HIS A 37 8.01 3.00 -17.99
CA HIS A 37 6.93 2.76 -17.03
C HIS A 37 6.95 1.29 -16.62
N LYS A 38 7.39 1.01 -15.40
CA LYS A 38 7.21 -0.33 -14.81
C LYS A 38 5.74 -0.49 -14.48
N VAL A 39 5.19 -1.67 -14.74
CA VAL A 39 3.85 -2.04 -14.25
C VAL A 39 3.77 -1.68 -12.77
N PRO A 40 2.72 -0.95 -12.33
CA PRO A 40 2.59 -0.54 -10.95
C PRO A 40 2.55 -1.80 -10.08
N SER A 41 3.66 -2.07 -9.38
CA SER A 41 3.68 -3.06 -8.32
C SER A 41 2.65 -2.61 -7.30
N GLY A 42 1.61 -3.42 -7.08
CA GLY A 42 0.46 -3.04 -6.26
C GLY A 42 0.87 -2.39 -4.94
N SER A 43 0.12 -1.36 -4.52
CA SER A 43 0.42 -0.59 -3.32
C SER A 43 0.16 -1.43 -2.06
N PRO A 44 1.07 -1.44 -1.06
CA PRO A 44 0.81 -2.06 0.24
C PRO A 44 -0.50 -1.55 0.88
N PHE A 45 -0.86 -0.29 0.63
CA PHE A 45 -2.09 0.31 1.13
C PHE A 45 -3.35 -0.38 0.57
N THR A 46 -3.36 -0.80 -0.70
CA THR A 46 -4.52 -1.51 -1.26
C THR A 46 -4.67 -2.89 -0.61
N ARG A 47 -3.56 -3.54 -0.25
CA ARG A 47 -3.58 -4.81 0.49
C ARG A 47 -4.15 -4.63 1.90
N ILE A 48 -3.73 -3.59 2.61
CA ILE A 48 -4.26 -3.27 3.94
C ILE A 48 -5.77 -2.98 3.86
N ALA A 49 -6.19 -2.16 2.89
CA ALA A 49 -7.60 -1.83 2.69
C ALA A 49 -8.46 -3.06 2.37
N GLN A 50 -7.95 -3.99 1.53
CA GLN A 50 -8.64 -5.24 1.22
C GLN A 50 -8.85 -6.11 2.45
N VAL A 51 -7.83 -6.24 3.31
CA VAL A 51 -7.92 -7.03 4.55
C VAL A 51 -8.92 -6.39 5.51
N LEU A 52 -8.83 -5.07 5.73
CA LEU A 52 -9.76 -4.35 6.60
C LEU A 52 -11.22 -4.51 6.12
N LEU A 53 -11.46 -4.32 4.83
CA LEU A 53 -12.79 -4.46 4.24
C LEU A 53 -13.31 -5.90 4.35
N ALA A 54 -12.45 -6.89 4.07
CA ALA A 54 -12.81 -8.30 4.18
C ALA A 54 -13.15 -8.68 5.63
N SER A 55 -12.36 -8.23 6.61
CA SER A 55 -12.59 -8.48 8.03
C SER A 55 -13.88 -7.82 8.51
N ILE A 56 -14.11 -6.54 8.22
CA ILE A 56 -15.35 -5.84 8.60
C ILE A 56 -16.57 -6.51 7.99
N ARG A 57 -16.51 -6.84 6.69
CA ARG A 57 -17.62 -7.50 5.99
C ARG A 57 -17.92 -8.88 6.57
N LYS A 58 -16.88 -9.63 6.99
CA LYS A 58 -17.02 -10.99 7.52
C LYS A 58 -17.15 -11.05 9.04
N TRP A 59 -17.12 -9.91 9.75
CA TRP A 59 -17.13 -9.87 11.21
C TRP A 59 -18.42 -10.42 11.84
N LYS A 60 -19.53 -10.43 11.10
CA LYS A 60 -20.82 -10.97 11.57
C LYS A 60 -21.08 -12.42 11.13
N LEU A 61 -20.15 -13.07 10.43
CA LEU A 61 -20.34 -14.46 10.01
C LEU A 61 -20.08 -15.40 11.20
N PRO A 62 -20.95 -16.38 11.45
CA PRO A 62 -20.68 -17.41 12.45
C PRO A 62 -19.43 -18.17 12.04
N VAL A 63 -18.49 -18.34 12.97
CA VAL A 63 -17.30 -19.16 12.74
C VAL A 63 -17.75 -20.62 12.65
N PRO A 64 -17.47 -21.32 11.54
CA PRO A 64 -17.81 -22.74 11.42
C PRO A 64 -17.17 -23.56 12.54
N THR A 65 -17.97 -24.41 13.18
CA THR A 65 -17.52 -25.26 14.29
C THR A 65 -16.72 -26.47 13.80
N ASP A 66 -16.87 -26.85 12.53
CA ASP A 66 -16.14 -27.97 11.91
C ASP A 66 -14.88 -27.45 11.16
N PRO A 67 -13.67 -27.93 11.50
CA PRO A 67 -12.43 -27.57 10.82
C PRO A 67 -12.43 -27.86 9.30
N LYS A 68 -13.26 -28.81 8.84
CA LYS A 68 -13.37 -29.17 7.42
C LYS A 68 -14.11 -28.13 6.56
N GLU A 69 -14.82 -27.19 7.19
CA GLU A 69 -15.50 -26.08 6.51
C GLU A 69 -14.62 -24.83 6.37
N LEU A 70 -13.44 -24.81 7.00
CA LEU A 70 -12.45 -23.77 6.73
C LEU A 70 -11.88 -23.95 5.32
N TYR A 71 -11.60 -22.82 4.67
CA TYR A 71 -10.99 -22.81 3.34
C TYR A 71 -9.57 -23.39 3.39
N GLU A 72 -9.44 -24.68 3.14
CA GLU A 72 -8.17 -25.37 2.91
C GLU A 72 -7.91 -25.45 1.39
N PHE A 73 -6.79 -24.89 0.94
CA PHE A 73 -6.33 -25.09 -0.44
C PHE A 73 -5.99 -26.58 -0.65
N SER A 74 -6.28 -27.12 -1.85
CA SER A 74 -5.90 -28.50 -2.16
C SER A 74 -4.37 -28.65 -2.19
N LEU A 75 -3.86 -29.85 -1.88
CA LEU A 75 -2.42 -30.16 -1.88
C LEU A 75 -1.73 -29.76 -3.20
N GLU A 76 -2.44 -29.87 -4.32
CA GLU A 76 -1.94 -29.49 -5.65
C GLU A 76 -1.72 -27.98 -5.78
N GLN A 77 -2.60 -27.16 -5.21
CA GLN A 77 -2.45 -25.70 -5.19
C GLN A 77 -1.33 -25.21 -4.25
N TYR A 78 -1.00 -25.98 -3.21
CA TYR A 78 0.19 -25.72 -2.38
C TYR A 78 1.50 -26.03 -3.11
N ALA A 79 1.51 -27.09 -3.92
CA ALA A 79 2.67 -27.48 -4.72
C ALA A 79 3.00 -26.42 -5.79
N GLU A 80 1.98 -25.83 -6.42
CA GLU A 80 2.16 -24.73 -7.37
C GLU A 80 2.52 -23.39 -6.72
N SER A 81 2.00 -23.10 -5.51
CA SER A 81 2.18 -21.80 -4.85
C SER A 81 3.44 -21.66 -3.97
N LYS A 82 4.31 -22.69 -3.89
CA LYS A 82 5.50 -22.73 -3.01
C LYS A 82 5.19 -22.40 -1.54
N LYS A 83 3.95 -22.61 -1.10
CA LYS A 83 3.51 -22.27 0.25
C LYS A 83 3.55 -23.54 1.09
N PHE A 84 4.33 -23.53 2.17
CA PHE A 84 4.44 -24.69 3.07
C PHE A 84 3.15 -24.86 3.85
N ARG A 85 2.60 -26.08 3.83
CA ARG A 85 1.46 -26.46 4.67
C ARG A 85 1.92 -26.48 6.12
N ILE A 86 1.26 -25.73 6.99
CA ILE A 86 1.49 -25.80 8.43
C ILE A 86 0.54 -26.86 8.95
N ASP A 87 1.07 -28.04 9.27
CA ASP A 87 0.26 -29.11 9.85
C ASP A 87 -0.26 -28.68 11.22
N HIS A 88 -1.50 -29.07 11.52
CA HIS A 88 -2.14 -28.73 12.79
C HIS A 88 -1.37 -29.39 13.93
N SER A 89 -0.58 -28.59 14.67
CA SER A 89 0.12 -29.06 15.85
C SER A 89 -0.78 -28.87 17.07
N THR A 90 -1.17 -29.99 17.67
CA THR A 90 -2.00 -30.05 18.90
C THR A 90 -1.28 -29.49 20.13
N PHE A 91 -0.02 -29.06 19.99
CA PHE A 91 0.85 -28.64 21.08
C PHE A 91 0.49 -27.26 21.68
N LEU A 92 -0.26 -26.42 20.96
CA LEU A 92 -0.67 -25.08 21.43
C LEU A 92 -2.05 -25.06 22.11
N ARG A 93 -2.45 -26.13 22.81
CA ARG A 93 -3.66 -26.13 23.64
C ARG A 93 -3.36 -25.49 25.00
N PHE A 94 -3.09 -24.18 24.99
CA PHE A 94 -2.93 -23.41 26.21
C PHE A 94 -4.31 -22.99 26.73
N THR A 95 -4.75 -23.65 27.80
CA THR A 95 -5.90 -23.36 28.67
C THR A 95 -7.29 -23.92 28.28
N ARG A 96 -7.64 -25.02 28.94
CA ARG A 96 -8.94 -25.21 29.60
C ARG A 96 -8.71 -25.91 30.95
N PRO A 97 -9.23 -25.40 32.08
CA PRO A 97 -9.88 -26.27 33.05
C PRO A 97 -11.23 -26.77 32.51
#